data_AF-A0A9D2B5G6-F1
#
_entry.id   AF-A0A9D2B5G6-F1
#
_cell.length_a   1.000
_cell.length_b   1.000
_cell.length_c   1.000
_cell.angle_alpha   90.00
_cell.angle_beta   90.00
_cell.angle_gamma   90.00
#
_symmetry.space_group_name_H-M   'P 1'
#
loop_
_entity.id
_entity.type
_entity.pdbx_description
1 polymer ?
#
loop_
_entity_poly.entity_id
_entity_poly.type
_entity_poly.pdbx_seq_one_letter_code
_entity_poly.pdbx_strand_id
1 'polypeptide(L)'
;MLRLGLLLLILPLFVLMGLYFWEFSNVRECTLIQAGYWDYVASTCRDTPQPFIPWVERHPWLVNGGMLLSVAGLVLCMLRLYVRKR
;
A
#
# COMPACT_ATOMS: atom_id res chain seq x y z
N MET A 1 19.19 -15.56 1.28
CA MET A 1 19.31 -14.47 0.28
C MET A 1 18.22 -14.51 -0.79
N LEU A 2 18.05 -15.56 -1.62
CA LEU A 2 16.98 -15.52 -2.66
C LEU A 2 15.56 -15.44 -2.07
N ARG A 3 15.29 -16.26 -1.04
CA ARG A 3 14.01 -16.23 -0.30
C ARG A 3 13.74 -14.85 0.32
N LEU A 4 14.79 -14.19 0.82
CA LEU A 4 14.71 -12.86 1.42
C LEU A 4 14.44 -11.78 0.38
N GLY A 5 15.16 -11.81 -0.75
CA GLY A 5 14.92 -10.88 -1.87
C GLY A 5 13.51 -11.03 -2.45
N LEU A 6 13.02 -12.26 -2.58
CA LEU A 6 11.65 -12.54 -3.04
C LEU A 6 10.60 -12.03 -2.04
N LEU A 7 10.85 -12.22 -0.74
CA LEU A 7 9.98 -11.70 0.32
C LEU A 7 9.94 -10.17 0.30
N LEU A 8 11.09 -9.51 0.24
CA LEU A 8 11.20 -8.04 0.12
C LEU A 8 10.55 -7.50 -1.15
N LEU A 9 10.62 -8.26 -2.24
CA LEU A 9 10.01 -7.89 -3.52
C LEU A 9 8.47 -7.92 -3.45
N ILE A 10 7.92 -8.98 -2.87
CA ILE A 10 6.49 -9.32 -3.00
C ILE A 10 5.66 -8.84 -1.80
N LEU A 11 6.18 -8.96 -0.58
CA LEU A 11 5.44 -8.64 0.63
C LEU A 11 4.89 -7.20 0.65
N PRO A 12 5.65 -6.16 0.24
CA PRO A 12 5.13 -4.79 0.26
C PRO A 12 3.90 -4.60 -0.63
N LEU A 13 3.82 -5.28 -1.78
CA LEU A 13 2.66 -5.19 -2.67
C LEU A 13 1.39 -5.70 -1.97
N PHE A 14 1.46 -6.87 -1.34
CA PHE A 14 0.30 -7.43 -0.65
C PHE A 14 -0.12 -6.61 0.57
N VAL A 15 0.84 -6.07 1.31
CA VAL A 15 0.55 -5.19 2.45
C VAL A 15 -0.13 -3.90 1.98
N LEU A 16 0.44 -3.22 0.98
CA LEU A 16 -0.14 -1.99 0.43
C LEU A 16 -1.54 -2.24 -0.15
N MET A 17 -1.71 -3.32 -0.89
CA MET A 17 -3.00 -3.71 -1.45
C MET A 17 -4.02 -3.99 -0.35
N GLY A 18 -3.65 -4.74 0.69
CA GLY A 18 -4.53 -5.06 1.82
C GLY A 18 -4.99 -3.81 2.55
N LEU A 19 -4.08 -2.88 2.86
CA LEU A 19 -4.41 -1.63 3.53
C LEU A 19 -5.30 -0.72 2.66
N TYR A 20 -5.02 -0.64 1.37
CA TYR A 20 -5.85 0.11 0.43
C TYR A 20 -7.28 -0.46 0.36
N PHE A 21 -7.43 -1.78 0.21
CA PHE A 21 -8.75 -2.39 0.14
C PHE A 21 -9.52 -2.30 1.46
N TRP A 22 -8.82 -2.30 2.60
CA TRP A 22 -9.42 -2.06 3.90
C TRP A 22 -10.07 -0.67 3.96
N GLU A 23 -9.33 0.38 3.62
CA GLU A 23 -9.91 1.74 3.59
C GLU A 23 -11.02 1.84 2.54
N PHE A 24 -10.80 1.29 1.35
CA PHE A 24 -11.78 1.30 0.28
C PHE A 24 -13.11 0.65 0.70
N SER A 25 -13.06 -0.42 1.50
CA SER A 25 -14.26 -1.04 2.06
C SER A 25 -15.02 -0.09 2.98
N ASN A 26 -14.32 0.61 3.88
CA ASN A 26 -14.93 1.58 4.80
C ASN A 26 -15.53 2.79 4.06
N VAL A 27 -14.81 3.29 3.04
CA VAL A 27 -15.29 4.35 2.15
C VAL A 27 -16.60 3.91 1.50
N ARG A 28 -16.63 2.70 0.92
CA ARG A 28 -17.83 2.17 0.25
C ARG A 28 -18.99 2.00 1.20
N GLU A 29 -18.75 1.51 2.42
CA GLU A 29 -19.80 1.40 3.44
C GLU A 29 -20.40 2.77 3.76
N CYS A 30 -19.55 3.77 4.02
CA CYS A 30 -19.99 5.14 4.29
C CYS A 30 -20.78 5.73 3.12
N THR A 31 -20.27 5.65 1.89
CA THR A 31 -20.89 6.32 0.74
C THR A 31 -22.12 5.60 0.21
N LEU A 32 -22.14 4.26 0.25
CA LEU A 32 -23.20 3.46 -0.40
C LEU A 32 -24.28 3.00 0.58
N ILE A 33 -23.94 2.73 1.84
CA ILE A 33 -24.90 2.21 2.83
C ILE A 33 -25.40 3.34 3.73
N GLN A 34 -24.48 4.19 4.22
CA GLN A 34 -24.83 5.28 5.14
C GLN A 34 -25.21 6.58 4.41
N ALA A 35 -25.03 6.63 3.08
CA ALA A 35 -25.23 7.82 2.25
C ALA A 35 -24.46 9.06 2.77
N GLY A 36 -23.33 8.83 3.44
CA GLY A 36 -22.48 9.87 4.02
C GLY A 36 -21.26 10.22 3.16
N TYR A 37 -20.39 11.04 3.73
CA TYR A 37 -19.15 11.51 3.12
C TYR A 37 -17.96 11.07 3.95
N TRP A 38 -17.02 10.35 3.34
CA TRP A 38 -15.85 9.83 4.04
C TRP A 38 -14.80 10.92 4.29
N ASP A 39 -14.41 11.11 5.55
CA ASP A 39 -13.28 11.97 5.93
C ASP A 39 -11.98 11.16 5.86
N TYR A 40 -11.16 11.43 4.85
CA TYR A 40 -9.89 10.74 4.61
C TYR A 40 -8.80 11.07 5.65
N VAL A 41 -8.93 12.12 6.44
CA VAL A 41 -7.97 12.46 7.50
C VAL A 41 -8.37 11.76 8.80
N ALA A 42 -9.63 11.90 9.20
CA ALA A 42 -10.13 11.31 10.43
C ALA A 42 -10.46 9.82 10.32
N SER A 43 -10.58 9.29 9.09
CA SER A 43 -11.01 7.92 8.80
C SER A 43 -12.39 7.59 9.39
N THR A 44 -13.34 8.52 9.23
CA THR A 44 -14.70 8.43 9.76
C THR A 44 -15.73 8.88 8.74
N CYS A 45 -16.95 8.34 8.81
CA CYS A 45 -18.06 8.83 8.01
C CYS A 45 -18.64 10.13 8.61
N ARG A 46 -19.00 11.10 7.76
CA ARG A 46 -19.57 12.40 8.12
C ARG A 46 -20.85 12.67 7.34
N ASP A 47 -21.72 13.49 7.90
CA ASP A 47 -22.99 13.89 7.25
C ASP A 47 -22.81 15.06 6.27
N THR A 48 -21.63 15.69 6.26
CA THR A 48 -21.32 16.85 5.41
C THR A 48 -20.20 16.53 4.41
N PRO A 49 -20.20 17.14 3.21
CA PRO A 49 -19.19 16.91 2.19
C PRO A 49 -17.76 17.04 2.71
N GLN A 50 -16.93 16.06 2.37
CA GLN A 50 -15.50 16.00 2.74
C GLN A 50 -14.62 16.07 1.49
N PRO A 51 -13.43 16.68 1.57
CA PRO A 51 -12.49 16.68 0.47
C PRO A 51 -11.90 15.28 0.25
N PHE A 52 -11.76 14.89 -1.02
CA PHE A 52 -11.01 13.70 -1.39
C PHE A 52 -9.50 13.95 -1.23
N ILE A 53 -8.81 13.10 -0.48
CA ILE A 53 -7.35 13.15 -0.32
C ILE A 53 -6.77 11.77 -0.66
N PRO A 54 -5.96 11.65 -1.73
CA PRO A 54 -5.39 10.38 -2.16
C PRO A 54 -4.59 9.67 -1.06
N TRP A 55 -4.63 8.34 -1.06
CA TRP A 55 -3.84 7.51 -0.12
C TRP A 55 -2.34 7.80 -0.20
N VAL A 56 -1.82 8.02 -1.41
CA VAL A 56 -0.39 8.28 -1.64
C VAL A 56 0.06 9.60 -0.99
N GLU A 57 -0.82 10.60 -0.90
CA GLU A 57 -0.53 11.87 -0.25
C GLU A 57 -0.57 11.77 1.27
N ARG A 58 -1.46 10.93 1.82
CA ARG A 58 -1.59 10.71 3.27
C ARG A 58 -0.56 9.75 3.84
N HIS A 59 -0.12 8.76 3.05
CA HIS A 59 0.83 7.73 3.48
C HIS A 59 2.06 7.62 2.56
N PRO A 60 2.79 8.74 2.27
CA PRO A 60 3.88 8.74 1.31
C PRO A 60 5.04 7.85 1.75
N TRP A 61 5.36 7.81 3.04
CA TRP A 61 6.43 6.96 3.58
C TRP A 61 6.11 5.47 3.43
N LEU A 62 4.86 5.09 3.62
CA LEU A 62 4.43 3.70 3.48
C LEU A 62 4.50 3.25 2.02
N VAL A 63 3.97 4.06 1.11
CA VAL A 63 3.96 3.76 -0.32
C VAL A 63 5.39 3.75 -0.88
N ASN A 64 6.12 4.84 -0.72
CA ASN A 64 7.48 4.97 -1.26
C ASN A 64 8.45 4.01 -0.56
N GLY A 65 8.34 3.85 0.76
CA GLY A 65 9.14 2.88 1.51
C GLY A 65 8.87 1.45 1.06
N GLY A 66 7.60 1.08 0.84
CA GLY A 66 7.23 -0.21 0.27
C GLY A 66 7.82 -0.44 -1.11
N MET A 67 7.75 0.57 -1.99
CA MET A 67 8.37 0.51 -3.33
C MET A 67 9.90 0.36 -3.25
N LEU A 68 10.55 1.11 -2.37
CA LEU A 68 12.01 1.01 -2.15
C LEU A 68 12.42 -0.38 -1.63
N LEU A 69 11.63 -0.97 -0.72
CA LEU A 69 11.84 -2.34 -0.26
C LEU A 69 11.71 -3.34 -1.41
N SER A 70 10.72 -3.16 -2.29
CA SER A 70 10.57 -4.01 -3.47
C SER A 70 11.77 -3.90 -4.42
N VAL A 71 12.27 -2.68 -4.66
CA VAL A 71 13.49 -2.45 -5.46
C VAL A 71 14.71 -3.12 -4.82
N ALA A 72 14.90 -2.98 -3.50
CA ALA A 72 15.97 -3.65 -2.79
C ALA A 72 15.86 -5.18 -2.89
N GLY A 73 14.64 -5.72 -2.79
CA GLY A 73 14.36 -7.15 -3.00
C GLY A 73 14.76 -7.64 -4.40
N LEU A 74 14.44 -6.86 -5.44
CA LEU A 74 14.84 -7.14 -6.81
C LEU A 74 16.37 -7.18 -6.97
N VAL A 75 17.09 -6.19 -6.43
CA VAL A 75 18.55 -6.13 -6.48
C VAL A 75 19.16 -7.36 -5.80
N LEU A 76 18.68 -7.75 -4.63
CA LEU A 76 19.15 -8.95 -3.91
C LEU A 76 18.92 -10.24 -4.71
N CYS A 77 17.79 -10.35 -5.40
CA CYS A 77 17.50 -11.47 -6.29
C CYS A 77 18.50 -11.52 -7.46
N MET A 78 18.73 -10.39 -8.14
CA MET A 78 19.66 -10.30 -9.26
C MET A 78 21.10 -10.63 -8.85
N LEU A 79 21.60 -10.04 -7.76
CA LEU A 79 22.95 -10.30 -7.26
C LEU A 79 23.18 -11.79 -7.02
N ARG A 80 22.22 -12.48 -6.40
CA ARG A 80 22.34 -13.91 -6.14
C ARG A 80 22.29 -14.76 -7.42
N LEU A 81 21.40 -14.44 -8.36
CA LEU A 81 21.32 -15.16 -9.64
C LEU A 81 22.59 -14.97 -10.46
N TYR A 82 23.17 -13.76 -10.43
CA TYR A 82 24.41 -13.43 -11.11
C TYR A 82 25.62 -14.17 -10.52
N VAL A 83 25.79 -14.15 -9.19
CA VAL A 83 26.91 -14.83 -8.52
C VAL A 83 26.83 -16.36 -8.66
N ARG A 84 25.63 -16.94 -8.76
CA ARG A 84 25.48 -18.41 -8.96
C ARG A 84 25.89 -18.88 -10.36
N LYS A 85 25.90 -18.00 -11.35
CA LYS A 85 26.21 -18.33 -12.75
C LYS A 85 27.71 -18.23 -13.09
N ARG A 86 28.49 -17.55 -12.25
CA ARG A 86 29.97 -17.59 -12.28
C ARG A 86 30.46 -18.75 -11.43
#